data_AF-A0A3L7DCG9-F1
#
_entry.id   AF-A0A3L7DCG9-F1
#
_cell.length_a   1.000
_cell.length_b   1.000
_cell.length_c   1.000
_cell.angle_alpha   90.00
_cell.angle_beta   90.00
_cell.angle_gamma   90.00
#
_symmetry.space_group_name_H-M   'P 1'
#
loop_
_entity.id
_entity.type
_entity.pdbx_description
1 polymer ?
#
loop_
_entity_poly.entity_id
_entity_poly.type
_entity_poly.pdbx_seq_one_letter_code
_entity_poly.pdbx_strand_id
1 'polypeptide(L)'
;MEQSRPQLQKGLLPRHVQLIALGGMIGTGIFKGSAEAIHIAGPSVVLTYLIGGVLLFWIMAALAEMAIAYPGSNVQHLIRRAFGFRLSWIVGWLYWINWTLVTVVELLAAGSFLNYWVPSTPLWLLALLCACLIMGLNLFPVKYYGEAEFWLAGLKVAALVVFIVLGAGVWAGVIPSGISGSFPSASDGGWFPHRFAGTLSALLIVMFSYGGAELIGVAVTEMKDAEQVLPRVIRTTIWRVVGFYLLPMAIICGIMPWNTVSETNSPFVQVLEAIGLPGAAHVMNAVLLIAVLSAANTGVYATSRLLYTMAEQGEASRRLQRTTKHGVPLYGMGMVAICIAAGVIGAYLAPGRIIEELMTIPGFTVLIVWMMIGAAQLKLRPHYKTKPFFRTKGFPYTTMAAVGALGAIWLGFLLQREHRIGSLLCVAVLVLLFIYSTVKEKQHQATKAPGRTA
;
A
#
# COMPACT_ATOMS: atom_id res chain seq x y z
N MET A 1 -8.25 41.98 -6.67
CA MET A 1 -8.54 41.14 -5.49
C MET A 1 -8.27 39.69 -5.86
N GLU A 2 -7.07 39.19 -5.55
CA GLU A 2 -6.76 37.76 -5.67
C GLU A 2 -7.58 37.00 -4.63
N GLN A 3 -8.63 36.31 -5.09
CA GLN A 3 -9.33 35.34 -4.27
C GLN A 3 -8.32 34.27 -3.83
N SER A 4 -7.94 34.32 -2.55
CA SER A 4 -7.13 33.32 -1.89
C SER A 4 -7.83 31.98 -2.02
N ARG A 5 -7.39 31.13 -2.96
CA ARG A 5 -7.82 29.73 -3.05
C ARG A 5 -7.56 29.09 -1.68
N PRO A 6 -8.47 28.28 -1.13
CA PRO A 6 -8.21 27.57 0.11
C PRO A 6 -7.01 26.62 -0.09
N GLN A 7 -5.81 27.08 0.28
CA GLN A 7 -4.62 26.24 0.31
C GLN A 7 -4.79 25.23 1.43
N LEU A 8 -4.49 23.95 1.16
CA LEU A 8 -4.35 22.93 2.18
C LEU A 8 -3.38 23.45 3.26
N GLN A 9 -3.79 23.41 4.53
CA GLN A 9 -2.98 23.91 5.63
C GLN A 9 -1.67 23.11 5.72
N LYS A 10 -0.54 23.80 5.53
CA LYS A 10 0.80 23.24 5.72
C LYS A 10 1.05 23.07 7.22
N GLY A 11 1.09 21.83 7.73
CA GLY A 11 1.22 21.57 9.16
C GLY A 11 1.73 20.18 9.55
N LEU A 12 2.06 19.32 8.59
CA LEU A 12 2.56 17.97 8.91
C LEU A 12 4.04 18.03 9.29
N LEU A 13 4.32 17.63 10.53
CA LEU A 13 5.69 17.43 11.01
C LEU A 13 6.32 16.20 10.32
N PRO A 14 7.65 16.12 10.20
CA PRO A 14 8.35 14.95 9.67
C PRO A 14 7.90 13.61 10.28
N ARG A 15 7.61 13.61 11.59
CA ARG A 15 7.08 12.45 12.31
C ARG A 15 5.69 12.02 11.82
N HIS A 16 4.81 12.97 11.48
CA HIS A 16 3.47 12.67 10.97
C HIS A 16 3.59 12.03 9.59
N VAL A 17 4.48 12.52 8.73
CA VAL A 17 4.69 11.92 7.39
C VAL A 17 5.30 10.53 7.48
N GLN A 18 6.28 10.32 8.37
CA GLN A 18 6.82 8.98 8.64
C GLN A 18 5.72 8.01 9.05
N LEU A 19 4.81 8.44 9.93
CA LEU A 19 3.78 7.57 10.47
C LEU A 19 2.59 7.38 9.54
N ILE A 20 2.24 8.37 8.71
CA ILE A 20 1.29 8.18 7.60
C ILE A 20 1.84 7.13 6.63
N ALA A 21 3.13 7.19 6.31
CA ALA A 21 3.77 6.20 5.45
C ALA A 21 3.80 4.81 6.09
N LEU A 22 4.21 4.71 7.36
CA LEU A 22 4.20 3.45 8.11
C LEU A 22 2.78 2.89 8.26
N GLY A 23 1.81 3.74 8.58
CA GLY A 23 0.41 3.38 8.75
C GLY A 23 -0.24 2.92 7.44
N GLY A 24 0.19 3.50 6.31
CA GLY A 24 -0.22 3.09 4.96
C GLY A 24 0.45 1.80 4.46
N MET A 25 1.68 1.49 4.89
CA MET A 25 2.34 0.23 4.55
C MET A 25 1.86 -0.92 5.44
N ILE A 26 1.75 -0.71 6.75
CA ILE A 26 1.40 -1.74 7.73
C ILE A 26 -0.13 -1.89 7.78
N GLY A 27 -0.64 -2.83 6.99
CA GLY A 27 -2.04 -3.17 6.90
C GLY A 27 -2.26 -4.64 6.54
N THR A 28 -3.29 -4.89 5.74
CA THR A 28 -3.73 -6.25 5.37
C THR A 28 -2.64 -7.04 4.67
N GLY A 29 -1.77 -6.39 3.89
CA GLY A 29 -0.69 -7.08 3.15
C GLY A 29 0.24 -7.90 4.04
N ILE A 30 0.76 -7.31 5.13
CA ILE A 30 1.59 -8.08 6.07
C ILE A 30 0.76 -9.01 6.96
N PHE A 31 -0.44 -8.62 7.40
CA PHE A 31 -1.15 -9.38 8.44
C PHE A 31 -1.97 -10.55 7.91
N LYS A 32 -2.56 -10.40 6.73
CA LYS A 32 -3.36 -11.44 6.07
C LYS A 32 -2.67 -11.95 4.80
N GLY A 33 -2.13 -11.06 3.98
CA GLY A 33 -1.40 -11.44 2.78
C GLY A 33 -0.14 -12.28 3.03
N SER A 34 0.46 -12.18 4.23
CA SER A 34 1.58 -13.05 4.59
C SER A 34 1.21 -14.52 4.63
N ALA A 35 -0.04 -14.89 4.94
CA ALA A 35 -0.45 -16.29 4.92
C ALA A 35 -0.32 -16.87 3.51
N GLU A 36 -0.90 -16.19 2.52
CA GLU A 36 -0.81 -16.56 1.10
C GLU A 36 0.65 -16.52 0.61
N ALA A 37 1.43 -15.50 1.00
CA ALA A 37 2.85 -15.42 0.64
C ALA A 37 3.67 -16.59 1.24
N ILE A 38 3.37 -17.01 2.48
CA ILE A 38 4.00 -18.17 3.12
C ILE A 38 3.61 -19.47 2.41
N HIS A 39 2.35 -19.63 1.99
CA HIS A 39 1.93 -20.81 1.22
C HIS A 39 2.66 -20.91 -0.12
N ILE A 40 2.80 -19.79 -0.84
CA ILE A 40 3.39 -19.79 -2.17
C ILE A 40 4.93 -19.92 -2.12
N ALA A 41 5.59 -19.24 -1.19
CA ALA A 41 7.06 -19.23 -1.11
C ALA A 41 7.63 -20.22 -0.10
N GLY A 42 6.83 -20.72 0.85
CA GLY A 42 7.34 -21.40 2.02
C GLY A 42 8.28 -20.51 2.84
N PRO A 43 9.31 -21.08 3.48
CA PRO A 43 10.28 -20.32 4.28
C PRO A 43 11.09 -19.30 3.46
N SER A 44 11.18 -19.47 2.13
CA SER A 44 11.79 -18.46 1.25
C SER A 44 11.01 -17.14 1.18
N VAL A 45 9.82 -17.05 1.79
CA VAL A 45 9.06 -15.80 1.95
C VAL A 45 9.90 -14.69 2.59
N VAL A 46 10.84 -15.03 3.49
CA VAL A 46 11.79 -14.08 4.08
C VAL A 46 12.66 -13.45 2.98
N LEU A 47 13.16 -14.28 2.06
CA LEU A 47 13.93 -13.79 0.90
C LEU A 47 13.04 -12.97 -0.05
N THR A 48 11.78 -13.37 -0.27
CA THR A 48 10.81 -12.62 -1.07
C THR A 48 10.60 -11.21 -0.51
N TYR A 49 10.36 -11.07 0.79
CA TYR A 49 10.24 -9.77 1.47
C TYR A 49 11.53 -8.95 1.39
N LEU A 50 12.70 -9.59 1.41
CA LEU A 50 13.99 -8.90 1.32
C LEU A 50 14.19 -8.33 -0.09
N ILE A 51 13.99 -9.15 -1.13
CA ILE A 51 14.06 -8.72 -2.53
C ILE A 51 13.08 -7.57 -2.77
N GLY A 52 11.85 -7.72 -2.30
CA GLY A 52 10.84 -6.66 -2.38
C GLY A 52 11.24 -5.37 -1.68
N GLY A 53 11.83 -5.47 -0.49
CA GLY A 53 12.33 -4.33 0.27
C GLY A 53 13.47 -3.60 -0.44
N VAL A 54 14.37 -4.32 -1.11
CA VAL A 54 15.46 -3.72 -1.91
C VAL A 54 14.89 -2.98 -3.13
N LEU A 55 13.94 -3.58 -3.85
CA LEU A 55 13.27 -2.92 -4.97
C LEU A 55 12.55 -1.65 -4.52
N LEU A 56 11.80 -1.73 -3.43
CA LEU A 56 11.14 -0.58 -2.81
C LEU A 56 12.15 0.53 -2.48
N PHE A 57 13.28 0.17 -1.86
CA PHE A 57 14.33 1.13 -1.51
C PHE A 57 14.86 1.88 -2.74
N TRP A 58 15.14 1.18 -3.85
CA TRP A 58 15.60 1.83 -5.08
C TRP A 58 14.56 2.79 -5.67
N ILE A 59 13.27 2.40 -5.69
CA ILE A 59 12.19 3.26 -6.21
C ILE A 59 11.97 4.48 -5.32
N MET A 60 11.96 4.31 -4.00
CA MET A 60 11.78 5.44 -3.08
C MET A 60 13.01 6.36 -3.06
N ALA A 61 14.22 5.82 -3.21
CA ALA A 61 15.42 6.64 -3.41
C ALA A 61 15.32 7.46 -4.71
N ALA A 62 14.83 6.86 -5.80
CA ALA A 62 14.56 7.56 -7.05
C ALA A 62 13.56 8.70 -6.88
N LEU A 63 12.49 8.44 -6.12
CA LEU A 63 11.47 9.44 -5.78
C LEU A 63 12.04 10.60 -4.95
N ALA A 64 12.83 10.33 -3.91
CA ALA A 64 13.48 11.37 -3.11
C ALA A 64 14.41 12.24 -3.94
N GLU A 65 15.25 11.63 -4.77
CA GLU A 65 16.17 12.37 -5.64
C GLU A 65 15.41 13.32 -6.56
N MET A 66 14.35 12.83 -7.21
CA MET A 66 13.49 13.65 -8.08
C MET A 66 12.76 14.76 -7.32
N ALA A 67 12.25 14.47 -6.12
CA ALA A 67 11.53 15.45 -5.31
C ALA A 67 12.43 16.61 -4.85
N ILE A 68 13.72 16.35 -4.62
CA ILE A 68 14.72 17.40 -4.35
C ILE A 68 15.06 18.18 -5.62
N ALA A 69 15.22 17.50 -6.76
CA ALA A 69 15.52 18.15 -8.03
C ALA A 69 14.35 19.02 -8.56
N TYR A 70 13.11 18.65 -8.21
CA TYR A 70 11.89 19.39 -8.57
C TYR A 70 11.01 19.65 -7.34
N PRO A 71 11.39 20.62 -6.48
CA PRO A 71 10.64 20.96 -5.28
C PRO A 71 9.16 21.22 -5.53
N GLY A 72 8.32 20.81 -4.57
CA GLY A 72 6.87 20.97 -4.66
C GLY A 72 6.17 20.07 -5.69
N SER A 73 6.88 19.13 -6.31
CA SER A 73 6.30 18.17 -7.25
C SER A 73 6.00 16.84 -6.54
N ASN A 74 4.73 16.44 -6.46
CA ASN A 74 4.36 15.08 -6.06
C ASN A 74 4.63 14.06 -7.19
N VAL A 75 4.36 12.77 -6.93
CA VAL A 75 4.56 11.68 -7.91
C VAL A 75 3.92 11.97 -9.28
N GLN A 76 2.67 12.42 -9.32
CA GLN A 76 1.98 12.74 -10.58
C GLN A 76 2.67 13.89 -11.32
N HIS A 77 3.08 14.96 -10.61
CA HIS A 77 3.79 16.08 -11.24
C HIS A 77 5.14 15.65 -11.83
N LEU A 78 5.88 14.77 -11.15
CA LEU A 78 7.13 14.22 -11.66
C LEU A 78 6.90 13.42 -12.94
N ILE A 79 5.87 12.58 -12.97
CA ILE A 79 5.48 11.81 -14.16
C ILE A 79 5.03 12.73 -15.28
N ARG A 80 4.29 13.80 -14.98
CA ARG A 80 3.87 14.82 -15.94
C ARG A 80 5.06 15.54 -16.57
N ARG A 81 6.08 15.88 -15.78
CA ARG A 81 7.33 16.47 -16.28
C ARG A 81 8.10 15.49 -17.16
N ALA A 82 8.14 14.22 -16.79
CA ALA A 82 8.85 13.20 -17.57
C ALA A 82 8.13 12.88 -18.88
N PHE A 83 6.83 12.62 -18.84
CA PHE A 83 6.11 11.96 -19.94
C PHE A 83 4.90 12.74 -20.47
N GLY A 84 4.62 13.93 -19.94
CA GLY A 84 3.49 14.75 -20.36
C GLY A 84 2.18 14.42 -19.65
N PHE A 85 1.12 15.12 -20.06
CA PHE A 85 -0.19 15.09 -19.41
C PHE A 85 -0.84 13.71 -19.44
N ARG A 86 -0.78 13.02 -20.58
CA ARG A 86 -1.49 11.75 -20.78
C ARG A 86 -1.06 10.67 -19.79
N LEU A 87 0.25 10.45 -19.64
CA LEU A 87 0.76 9.43 -18.69
C LEU A 87 0.57 9.86 -17.24
N SER A 88 0.68 11.16 -16.92
CA SER A 88 0.32 11.68 -15.60
C SER A 88 -1.13 11.36 -15.23
N TRP A 89 -2.05 11.61 -16.17
CA TRP A 89 -3.47 11.35 -15.99
C TRP A 89 -3.76 9.87 -15.76
N ILE A 90 -3.16 8.97 -16.56
CA ILE A 90 -3.32 7.51 -16.40
C ILE A 90 -2.81 7.08 -15.03
N VAL A 91 -1.60 7.49 -14.64
CA VAL A 91 -1.05 7.12 -13.34
C VAL A 91 -1.87 7.69 -12.19
N GLY A 92 -2.42 8.89 -12.34
CA GLY A 92 -3.26 9.48 -11.31
C GLY A 92 -4.54 8.69 -11.05
N TRP A 93 -5.23 8.28 -12.12
CA TRP A 93 -6.41 7.42 -12.01
C TRP A 93 -6.07 6.01 -11.54
N LEU A 94 -4.96 5.44 -12.02
CA LEU A 94 -4.48 4.13 -11.57
C LEU A 94 -4.18 4.15 -10.06
N TYR A 95 -3.56 5.22 -9.57
CA TYR A 95 -3.27 5.41 -8.16
C TYR A 95 -4.55 5.56 -7.32
N TRP A 96 -5.55 6.29 -7.83
CA TRP A 96 -6.86 6.39 -7.17
C TRP A 96 -7.58 5.04 -7.10
N ILE A 97 -7.61 4.28 -8.20
CA ILE A 97 -8.20 2.93 -8.25
C ILE A 97 -7.48 2.01 -7.26
N ASN A 98 -6.14 1.99 -7.29
CA ASN A 98 -5.32 1.19 -6.40
C ASN A 98 -5.70 1.42 -4.93
N TRP A 99 -5.64 2.67 -4.46
CA TRP A 99 -5.94 2.99 -3.07
C TRP A 99 -7.40 2.75 -2.68
N THR A 100 -8.33 2.92 -3.62
CA THR A 100 -9.73 2.58 -3.39
C THR A 100 -9.90 1.08 -3.17
N LEU A 101 -9.25 0.25 -3.99
CA LEU A 101 -9.26 -1.21 -3.82
C LEU A 101 -8.53 -1.67 -2.56
N VAL A 102 -7.38 -1.07 -2.23
CA VAL A 102 -6.69 -1.29 -0.94
C VAL A 102 -7.67 -1.02 0.20
N THR A 103 -8.40 0.09 0.16
CA THR A 103 -9.41 0.42 1.19
C THR A 103 -10.48 -0.65 1.33
N VAL A 104 -10.98 -1.19 0.21
CA VAL A 104 -11.94 -2.31 0.22
C VAL A 104 -11.34 -3.53 0.89
N VAL A 105 -10.13 -3.92 0.48
CA VAL A 105 -9.40 -5.07 1.03
C VAL A 105 -9.20 -4.92 2.55
N GLU A 106 -8.81 -3.74 3.03
CA GLU A 106 -8.62 -3.46 4.46
C GLU A 106 -9.93 -3.62 5.24
N LEU A 107 -11.07 -3.21 4.69
CA LEU A 107 -12.38 -3.37 5.32
C LEU A 107 -12.86 -4.83 5.34
N LEU A 108 -12.56 -5.59 4.28
CA LEU A 108 -12.84 -7.02 4.25
C LEU A 108 -11.94 -7.77 5.24
N ALA A 109 -10.66 -7.40 5.36
CA ALA A 109 -9.77 -7.96 6.36
C ALA A 109 -10.22 -7.62 7.79
N ALA A 110 -10.68 -6.39 8.04
CA ALA A 110 -11.31 -6.01 9.31
C ALA A 110 -12.49 -6.94 9.65
N GLY A 111 -13.37 -7.18 8.67
CA GLY A 111 -14.48 -8.13 8.82
C GLY A 111 -14.00 -9.55 9.14
N SER A 112 -12.91 -9.99 8.50
CA SER A 112 -12.30 -11.30 8.77
C SER A 112 -11.70 -11.40 10.18
N PHE A 113 -11.08 -10.34 10.70
CA PHE A 113 -10.57 -10.34 12.07
C PHE A 113 -11.69 -10.27 13.10
N LEU A 114 -12.82 -9.63 12.79
CA LEU A 114 -14.01 -9.73 13.64
C LEU A 114 -14.59 -11.15 13.67
N ASN A 115 -14.55 -11.86 12.54
CA ASN A 115 -15.04 -13.23 12.44
C ASN A 115 -14.32 -14.20 13.39
N TYR A 116 -13.09 -13.87 13.82
CA TYR A 116 -12.37 -14.60 14.88
C TYR A 116 -13.17 -14.73 16.19
N TRP A 117 -13.88 -13.67 16.62
CA TRP A 117 -14.72 -13.70 17.82
C TRP A 117 -16.18 -14.06 17.55
N VAL A 118 -16.67 -13.79 16.33
CA VAL A 118 -18.07 -14.05 15.93
C VAL A 118 -18.13 -14.87 14.63
N PRO A 119 -17.67 -16.14 14.66
CA PRO A 119 -17.48 -16.96 13.45
C PRO A 119 -18.77 -17.25 12.69
N SER A 120 -19.92 -17.24 13.39
CA SER A 120 -21.24 -17.45 12.81
C SER A 120 -21.74 -16.26 11.96
N THR A 121 -21.12 -15.09 12.08
CA THR A 121 -21.55 -13.88 11.36
C THR A 121 -20.85 -13.80 10.00
N PRO A 122 -21.58 -13.62 8.90
CA PRO A 122 -20.98 -13.64 7.56
C PRO A 122 -20.07 -12.44 7.32
N LEU A 123 -18.99 -12.68 6.56
CA LEU A 123 -17.93 -11.70 6.28
C LEU A 123 -18.46 -10.37 5.74
N TRP A 124 -19.39 -10.40 4.78
CA TRP A 124 -19.93 -9.19 4.15
C TRP A 124 -20.60 -8.26 5.17
N LEU A 125 -21.28 -8.82 6.18
CA LEU A 125 -21.98 -8.03 7.20
C LEU A 125 -20.97 -7.36 8.13
N LEU A 126 -19.96 -8.11 8.59
CA LEU A 126 -18.88 -7.56 9.42
C LEU A 126 -18.08 -6.47 8.67
N ALA A 127 -17.78 -6.71 7.40
CA ALA A 127 -17.12 -5.72 6.54
C ALA A 127 -17.99 -4.48 6.31
N LEU A 128 -19.31 -4.64 6.13
CA LEU A 128 -20.25 -3.52 6.00
C LEU A 128 -20.30 -2.68 7.28
N LEU A 129 -20.32 -3.30 8.46
CA LEU A 129 -20.25 -2.59 9.73
C LEU A 129 -18.96 -1.78 9.86
N CYS A 130 -17.82 -2.38 9.50
CA CYS A 130 -16.53 -1.68 9.44
C CYS A 130 -16.57 -0.52 8.44
N ALA A 131 -17.14 -0.73 7.25
CA ALA A 131 -17.30 0.30 6.23
C ALA A 131 -18.13 1.48 6.74
N CYS A 132 -19.28 1.22 7.35
CA CYS A 132 -20.15 2.25 7.94
C CYS A 132 -19.41 3.06 9.03
N LEU A 133 -18.64 2.37 9.89
CA LEU A 133 -17.82 3.01 10.91
C LEU A 133 -16.78 3.95 10.26
N ILE A 134 -15.98 3.46 9.32
CA ILE A 134 -14.92 4.25 8.69
C ILE A 134 -15.48 5.41 7.86
N MET A 135 -16.55 5.18 7.10
CA MET A 135 -17.22 6.23 6.35
C MET A 135 -17.80 7.30 7.27
N GLY A 136 -18.43 6.89 8.38
CA GLY A 136 -18.95 7.79 9.40
C GLY A 136 -17.85 8.65 10.03
N LEU A 137 -16.70 8.07 10.38
CA LEU A 137 -15.55 8.80 10.90
C LEU A 137 -15.02 9.85 9.92
N ASN A 138 -15.04 9.55 8.61
CA ASN A 138 -14.57 10.47 7.58
C ASN A 138 -15.53 11.65 7.31
N LEU A 139 -16.77 11.62 7.81
CA LEU A 139 -17.68 12.78 7.74
C LEU A 139 -17.29 13.90 8.71
N PHE A 140 -16.44 13.61 9.71
CA PHE A 140 -15.99 14.59 10.69
C PHE A 140 -14.75 15.38 10.25
N PRO A 141 -14.56 16.62 10.74
CA PRO A 141 -13.42 17.45 10.37
C PRO A 141 -12.07 16.82 10.77
N VAL A 142 -11.12 16.89 9.83
CA VAL A 142 -9.81 16.21 9.83
C VAL A 142 -8.83 16.70 10.91
N LYS A 143 -9.16 17.73 11.70
CA LYS A 143 -8.20 18.38 12.61
C LYS A 143 -7.54 17.42 13.62
N TYR A 144 -8.20 16.29 13.94
CA TYR A 144 -7.68 15.27 14.87
C TYR A 144 -7.12 14.02 14.18
N TYR A 145 -7.23 13.90 12.86
CA TYR A 145 -6.86 12.70 12.11
C TYR A 145 -5.35 12.41 12.18
N GLY A 146 -4.50 13.42 12.01
CA GLY A 146 -3.05 13.22 12.00
C GLY A 146 -2.47 12.74 13.34
N GLU A 147 -3.02 13.22 14.46
CA GLU A 147 -2.61 12.77 15.80
C GLU A 147 -3.21 11.39 16.13
N ALA A 148 -4.46 11.11 15.75
CA ALA A 148 -5.03 9.77 15.90
C ALA A 148 -4.21 8.73 15.14
N GLU A 149 -3.89 9.00 13.88
CA GLU A 149 -3.09 8.08 13.05
C GLU A 149 -1.66 7.92 13.58
N PHE A 150 -1.08 8.98 14.19
CA PHE A 150 0.21 8.88 14.89
C PHE A 150 0.19 7.80 15.97
N TRP A 151 -0.82 7.83 16.86
CA TRP A 151 -0.94 6.85 17.94
C TRP A 151 -1.29 5.45 17.42
N LEU A 152 -2.18 5.35 16.42
CA LEU A 152 -2.54 4.08 15.81
C LEU A 152 -1.34 3.43 15.11
N ALA A 153 -0.55 4.17 14.34
CA ALA A 153 0.68 3.66 13.74
C ALA A 153 1.72 3.24 14.79
N GLY A 154 1.81 3.97 15.91
CA GLY A 154 2.63 3.59 17.06
C GLY A 154 2.22 2.25 17.67
N LEU A 155 0.91 2.02 17.84
CA LEU A 155 0.36 0.74 18.33
C LEU A 155 0.71 -0.42 17.40
N LYS A 156 0.59 -0.24 16.07
CA LYS A 156 0.96 -1.27 15.07
C LYS A 156 2.41 -1.70 15.22
N VAL A 157 3.31 -0.72 15.28
CA VAL A 157 4.75 -0.97 15.40
C VAL A 157 5.08 -1.61 16.75
N ALA A 158 4.47 -1.15 17.85
CA ALA A 158 4.67 -1.74 19.17
C ALA A 158 4.25 -3.22 19.21
N ALA A 159 3.10 -3.56 18.61
CA ALA A 159 2.66 -4.95 18.54
C ALA A 159 3.57 -5.84 17.71
N LEU A 160 4.11 -5.34 16.58
CA LEU A 160 5.13 -6.06 15.81
C LEU A 160 6.41 -6.29 16.62
N VAL A 161 6.89 -5.28 17.36
CA VAL A 161 8.04 -5.43 18.25
C VAL A 161 7.79 -6.48 19.32
N VAL A 162 6.62 -6.43 19.99
CA VAL A 162 6.24 -7.41 21.02
C VAL A 162 6.17 -8.81 20.42
N PHE A 163 5.53 -8.97 19.26
CA PHE A 163 5.48 -10.25 18.55
C PHE A 163 6.89 -10.79 18.24
N ILE A 164 7.79 -9.92 17.75
CA ILE A 164 9.16 -10.31 17.44
C ILE A 164 9.91 -10.77 18.69
N VAL A 165 9.80 -10.03 19.79
CA VAL A 165 10.48 -10.35 21.05
C VAL A 165 9.94 -11.66 21.64
N LEU A 166 8.62 -11.84 21.68
CA LEU A 166 8.00 -13.07 22.18
C LEU A 166 8.35 -14.27 21.30
N GLY A 167 8.23 -14.13 19.99
CA GLY A 167 8.57 -15.18 19.04
C GLY A 167 10.05 -15.55 19.08
N ALA A 168 10.96 -14.58 19.21
CA ALA A 168 12.38 -14.85 19.39
C ALA A 168 12.67 -15.55 20.72
N GLY A 169 11.97 -15.17 21.81
CA GLY A 169 12.08 -15.83 23.11
C GLY A 169 11.63 -17.30 23.09
N VAL A 170 10.54 -17.59 22.37
CA VAL A 170 10.06 -18.96 22.11
C VAL A 170 11.06 -19.72 21.23
N TRP A 171 11.53 -19.10 20.14
CA TRP A 171 12.48 -19.73 19.23
C TRP A 171 13.79 -20.09 19.92
N ALA A 172 14.30 -19.22 20.78
CA ALA A 172 15.52 -19.45 21.57
C ALA A 172 15.31 -20.41 22.77
N GLY A 173 14.09 -20.88 23.03
CA GLY A 173 13.77 -21.74 24.17
C GLY A 173 13.80 -21.05 25.54
N VAL A 174 13.85 -19.71 25.56
CA VAL A 174 13.85 -18.91 26.80
C VAL A 174 12.45 -18.85 27.40
N ILE A 175 11.43 -18.78 26.54
CA ILE A 175 10.02 -18.83 26.94
C ILE A 175 9.59 -20.30 26.89
N PRO A 176 9.21 -20.92 28.02
CA PRO A 176 8.72 -22.29 28.01
C PRO A 176 7.43 -22.38 27.20
N SER A 177 7.51 -23.07 26.06
CA SER A 177 6.38 -23.41 25.21
C SER A 177 6.49 -24.87 24.81
N GLY A 178 5.37 -25.53 24.50
CA GLY A 178 5.36 -26.89 23.95
C GLY A 178 5.93 -26.98 22.53
N ILE A 179 6.41 -25.85 21.98
CA ILE A 179 6.96 -25.69 20.65
C ILE A 179 8.31 -24.97 20.80
N SER A 180 9.37 -25.57 20.25
CA SER A 180 10.67 -24.92 20.07
C SER A 180 10.83 -24.57 18.60
N GLY A 181 11.33 -23.39 18.27
CA GLY A 181 11.50 -23.07 16.86
C GLY A 181 12.65 -23.89 16.24
N SER A 182 12.44 -24.30 15.00
CA SER A 182 13.35 -25.10 14.20
C SER A 182 13.68 -24.35 12.91
N PHE A 183 14.88 -24.56 12.37
CA PHE A 183 15.11 -24.19 10.99
C PHE A 183 14.24 -25.05 10.05
N PRO A 184 13.90 -24.55 8.86
CA PRO A 184 13.18 -25.33 7.86
C PRO A 184 13.87 -26.68 7.60
N SER A 185 13.18 -27.77 7.90
CA SER A 185 13.69 -29.12 7.70
C SER A 185 13.51 -29.56 6.24
N ALA A 186 14.37 -30.47 5.78
CA ALA A 186 14.20 -31.12 4.48
C ALA A 186 12.87 -31.91 4.40
N SER A 187 12.35 -32.40 5.53
CA SER A 187 11.04 -33.06 5.62
C SER A 187 9.88 -32.17 5.19
N ASP A 188 10.03 -30.85 5.35
CA ASP A 188 8.99 -29.87 5.09
C ASP A 188 9.23 -29.18 3.73
N GLY A 189 10.07 -29.75 2.87
CA GLY A 189 10.47 -29.17 1.59
C GLY A 189 11.63 -28.16 1.69
N GLY A 190 12.21 -27.97 2.87
CA GLY A 190 13.34 -27.07 3.12
C GLY A 190 13.00 -25.59 2.91
N TRP A 191 14.00 -24.80 2.53
CA TRP A 191 13.81 -23.35 2.33
C TRP A 191 13.00 -23.00 1.09
N PHE A 192 13.01 -23.86 0.06
CA PHE A 192 12.40 -23.60 -1.25
C PHE A 192 11.45 -24.74 -1.65
N PRO A 193 10.33 -24.96 -0.93
CA PRO A 193 9.43 -26.08 -1.19
C PRO A 193 8.81 -26.01 -2.59
N HIS A 194 8.58 -24.81 -3.12
CA HIS A 194 8.07 -24.56 -4.47
C HIS A 194 9.16 -24.11 -5.46
N ARG A 195 10.42 -24.47 -5.18
CA ARG A 195 11.61 -23.99 -5.91
C ARG A 195 11.71 -22.46 -5.88
N PHE A 196 12.63 -21.90 -6.66
CA PHE A 196 12.76 -20.44 -6.77
C PHE A 196 11.54 -19.77 -7.45
N ALA A 197 10.74 -20.54 -8.18
CA ALA A 197 9.52 -20.05 -8.81
C ALA A 197 8.50 -19.56 -7.77
N GLY A 198 8.29 -20.31 -6.67
CA GLY A 198 7.40 -19.87 -5.58
C GLY A 198 7.87 -18.56 -4.93
N THR A 199 9.17 -18.43 -4.68
CA THR A 199 9.78 -17.19 -4.17
C THR A 199 9.45 -15.98 -5.05
N LEU A 200 9.52 -16.16 -6.38
CA LEU A 200 9.21 -15.11 -7.35
C LEU A 200 7.70 -14.84 -7.46
N SER A 201 6.86 -15.89 -7.41
CA SER A 201 5.40 -15.74 -7.45
C SER A 201 4.87 -14.94 -6.26
N ALA A 202 5.41 -15.19 -5.05
CA ALA A 202 5.02 -14.47 -3.85
C ALA A 202 5.42 -12.98 -3.87
N LEU A 203 6.30 -12.55 -4.79
CA LEU A 203 6.71 -11.15 -4.87
C LEU A 203 5.53 -10.21 -5.09
N LEU A 204 4.48 -10.62 -5.80
CA LEU A 204 3.33 -9.72 -6.01
C LEU A 204 2.64 -9.36 -4.69
N ILE A 205 2.35 -10.36 -3.85
CA ILE A 205 1.69 -10.16 -2.56
C ILE A 205 2.59 -9.33 -1.64
N VAL A 206 3.91 -9.56 -1.71
CA VAL A 206 4.90 -8.74 -1.02
C VAL A 206 4.93 -7.30 -1.55
N MET A 207 4.79 -7.07 -2.86
CA MET A 207 4.73 -5.73 -3.43
C MET A 207 3.48 -4.99 -2.96
N PHE A 208 2.33 -5.67 -2.91
CA PHE A 208 1.12 -5.16 -2.28
C PHE A 208 1.37 -4.78 -0.82
N SER A 209 2.04 -5.63 -0.05
CA SER A 209 2.35 -5.38 1.36
C SER A 209 3.23 -4.15 1.59
N TYR A 210 4.07 -3.80 0.62
CA TYR A 210 4.90 -2.60 0.64
C TYR A 210 4.25 -1.37 0.00
N GLY A 211 3.10 -1.55 -0.66
CA GLY A 211 2.25 -0.45 -1.11
C GLY A 211 1.89 0.45 0.07
N GLY A 212 1.82 1.77 -0.13
CA GLY A 212 1.81 2.70 1.01
C GLY A 212 3.04 3.60 1.07
N ALA A 213 4.20 3.08 0.68
CA ALA A 213 5.46 3.81 0.76
C ALA A 213 5.45 5.11 -0.08
N GLU A 214 4.80 5.07 -1.24
CA GLU A 214 4.67 6.22 -2.13
C GLU A 214 3.80 7.35 -1.58
N LEU A 215 3.03 7.12 -0.50
CA LEU A 215 2.35 8.21 0.23
C LEU A 215 3.35 9.22 0.79
N ILE A 216 4.59 8.79 1.07
CA ILE A 216 5.67 9.73 1.42
C ILE A 216 5.78 10.79 0.32
N GLY A 217 5.73 10.38 -0.95
CA GLY A 217 5.78 11.24 -2.14
C GLY A 217 4.61 12.19 -2.30
N VAL A 218 3.43 11.81 -1.79
CA VAL A 218 2.22 12.66 -1.78
C VAL A 218 2.32 13.70 -0.67
N ALA A 219 2.79 13.30 0.51
CA ALA A 219 2.95 14.17 1.67
C ALA A 219 4.12 15.18 1.53
N VAL A 220 5.02 14.99 0.55
CA VAL A 220 6.13 15.93 0.27
C VAL A 220 5.62 17.37 0.13
N THR A 221 4.51 17.58 -0.58
CA THR A 221 3.99 18.93 -0.84
C THR A 221 3.37 19.61 0.37
N GLU A 222 3.07 18.84 1.43
CA GLU A 222 2.49 19.33 2.68
C GLU A 222 3.53 19.43 3.82
N MET A 223 4.77 18.98 3.57
CA MET A 223 5.86 18.95 4.55
C MET A 223 6.68 20.26 4.53
N LYS A 224 7.01 20.78 5.72
CA LYS A 224 7.97 21.87 5.88
C LYS A 224 9.39 21.37 5.62
N ASP A 225 10.17 22.10 4.83
CA ASP A 225 11.56 21.76 4.48
C ASP A 225 11.72 20.35 3.87
N ALA A 226 10.73 19.95 3.07
CA ALA A 226 10.59 18.60 2.54
C ALA A 226 11.88 18.10 1.86
N GLU A 227 12.58 18.96 1.12
CA GLU A 227 13.83 18.62 0.45
C GLU A 227 14.89 18.08 1.42
N GLN A 228 15.04 18.69 2.60
CA GLN A 228 16.05 18.29 3.59
C GLN A 228 15.62 17.05 4.40
N VAL A 229 14.32 16.94 4.65
CA VAL A 229 13.75 15.92 5.54
C VAL A 229 13.53 14.59 4.80
N LEU A 230 13.12 14.64 3.53
CA LEU A 230 12.64 13.49 2.77
C LEU A 230 13.66 12.34 2.67
N PRO A 231 14.96 12.56 2.36
CA PRO A 231 15.92 11.45 2.31
C PRO A 231 16.10 10.73 3.64
N ARG A 232 16.05 11.49 4.75
CA ARG A 232 16.13 10.92 6.09
C ARG A 232 14.90 10.06 6.36
N VAL A 233 13.70 10.58 6.07
CA VAL A 233 12.43 9.86 6.21
C VAL A 233 12.46 8.56 5.42
N ILE A 234 12.80 8.59 4.13
CA ILE A 234 12.86 7.39 3.29
C ILE A 234 13.81 6.36 3.87
N ARG A 235 15.04 6.77 4.23
CA ARG A 235 16.02 5.84 4.79
C ARG A 235 15.53 5.23 6.11
N THR A 236 15.04 6.04 7.04
CA THR A 236 14.62 5.53 8.36
C THR A 236 13.36 4.67 8.26
N THR A 237 12.41 5.05 7.41
CA THR A 237 11.14 4.33 7.27
C THR A 237 11.35 3.00 6.57
N ILE A 238 12.06 2.95 5.44
CA ILE A 238 12.20 1.71 4.66
C ILE A 238 12.97 0.64 5.43
N TRP A 239 14.10 0.97 6.05
CA TRP A 239 14.85 -0.01 6.84
C TRP A 239 14.03 -0.59 8.00
N ARG A 240 13.20 0.24 8.64
CA ARG A 240 12.29 -0.20 9.70
C ARG A 240 11.19 -1.12 9.16
N VAL A 241 10.52 -0.73 8.07
CA VAL A 241 9.45 -1.55 7.47
C VAL A 241 10.00 -2.88 7.00
N VAL A 242 11.11 -2.89 6.26
CA VAL A 242 11.76 -4.14 5.82
C VAL A 242 12.11 -5.01 7.02
N GLY A 243 12.68 -4.46 8.09
CA GLY A 243 12.93 -5.21 9.33
C GLY A 243 11.66 -5.77 9.97
N PHE A 244 10.62 -4.95 10.10
CA PHE A 244 9.32 -5.35 10.66
C PHE A 244 8.53 -6.32 9.77
N TYR A 245 8.97 -6.56 8.54
CA TYR A 245 8.37 -7.51 7.62
C TYR A 245 9.18 -8.81 7.64
N LEU A 246 10.51 -8.71 7.58
CA LEU A 246 11.40 -9.87 7.58
C LEU A 246 11.39 -10.63 8.91
N LEU A 247 11.49 -9.92 10.04
CA LEU A 247 11.65 -10.56 11.35
C LEU A 247 10.42 -11.39 11.74
N PRO A 248 9.17 -10.88 11.61
CA PRO A 248 8.01 -11.72 11.88
C PRO A 248 7.91 -12.92 10.94
N MET A 249 8.23 -12.79 9.65
CA MET A 249 8.19 -13.92 8.72
C MET A 249 9.20 -15.01 9.10
N ALA A 250 10.41 -14.61 9.50
CA ALA A 250 11.43 -15.55 9.99
C ALA A 250 10.95 -16.28 11.25
N ILE A 251 10.28 -15.56 12.17
CA ILE A 251 9.70 -16.14 13.38
C ILE A 251 8.56 -17.09 13.06
N ILE A 252 7.62 -16.70 12.20
CA ILE A 252 6.47 -17.53 11.83
C ILE A 252 6.94 -18.84 11.20
N CYS A 253 7.81 -18.79 10.19
CA CYS A 253 8.34 -19.98 9.54
C CYS A 253 9.33 -20.77 10.40
N GLY A 254 9.90 -20.15 11.45
CA GLY A 254 10.77 -20.82 12.40
C GLY A 254 10.02 -21.54 13.53
N ILE A 255 8.85 -21.03 13.94
CA ILE A 255 8.05 -21.63 15.02
C ILE A 255 7.06 -22.66 14.47
N MET A 256 6.45 -22.38 13.32
CA MET A 256 5.40 -23.22 12.76
C MET A 256 5.75 -23.69 11.34
N PRO A 257 5.50 -24.97 11.01
CA PRO A 257 5.63 -25.46 9.64
C PRO A 257 4.80 -24.60 8.67
N TRP A 258 5.40 -24.16 7.58
CA TRP A 258 4.77 -23.24 6.64
C TRP A 258 3.48 -23.81 6.03
N ASN A 259 3.41 -25.13 5.86
CA ASN A 259 2.28 -25.87 5.31
C ASN A 259 1.11 -26.06 6.30
N THR A 260 1.29 -25.72 7.58
CA THR A 260 0.21 -25.74 8.59
C THR A 260 -0.36 -24.35 8.88
N VAL A 261 0.21 -23.29 8.29
CA VAL A 261 -0.35 -21.94 8.37
C VAL A 261 -1.69 -21.95 7.67
N SER A 262 -2.78 -21.63 8.34
CA SER A 262 -4.07 -21.45 7.68
C SER A 262 -4.07 -20.17 6.83
N GLU A 263 -4.70 -20.22 5.65
CA GLU A 263 -4.96 -19.04 4.82
C GLU A 263 -6.07 -18.14 5.39
N THR A 264 -6.94 -18.70 6.25
CA THR A 264 -8.11 -17.99 6.76
C THR A 264 -7.78 -16.99 7.88
N ASN A 265 -6.89 -17.38 8.78
CA ASN A 265 -6.51 -16.62 9.98
C ASN A 265 -5.15 -15.94 9.78
N SER A 266 -4.90 -14.84 10.50
CA SER A 266 -3.59 -14.19 10.45
C SER A 266 -2.50 -15.12 10.99
N PRO A 267 -1.34 -15.28 10.31
CA PRO A 267 -0.23 -16.08 10.83
C PRO A 267 0.29 -15.56 12.18
N PHE A 268 0.15 -14.26 12.44
CA PHE A 268 0.53 -13.65 13.72
C PHE A 268 -0.34 -14.15 14.88
N VAL A 269 -1.65 -14.31 14.63
CA VAL A 269 -2.59 -14.85 15.61
C VAL A 269 -2.32 -16.34 15.81
N GLN A 270 -2.17 -17.10 14.71
CA GLN A 270 -1.91 -18.53 14.74
C GLN A 270 -0.65 -18.91 15.52
N VAL A 271 0.45 -18.17 15.35
CA VAL A 271 1.68 -18.40 16.13
C VAL A 271 1.43 -18.21 17.64
N LEU A 272 0.69 -17.17 18.04
CA LEU A 272 0.40 -16.93 19.46
C LEU A 272 -0.58 -17.96 20.05
N GLU A 273 -1.51 -18.48 19.25
CA GLU A 273 -2.36 -19.62 19.62
C GLU A 273 -1.52 -20.88 19.83
N ALA A 274 -0.60 -21.16 18.90
CA ALA A 274 0.29 -22.32 18.98
C ALA A 274 1.23 -22.26 20.19
N ILE A 275 1.74 -21.06 20.53
CA ILE A 275 2.55 -20.85 21.74
C ILE A 275 1.74 -21.13 23.02
N GLY A 276 0.41 -20.98 22.98
CA GLY A 276 -0.48 -21.29 24.09
C GLY A 276 -0.54 -20.23 25.19
N LEU A 277 -0.10 -18.98 24.91
CA LEU A 277 -0.21 -17.87 25.85
C LEU A 277 -1.68 -17.40 25.95
N PRO A 278 -2.36 -17.58 27.10
CA PRO A 278 -3.78 -17.24 27.21
C PRO A 278 -4.03 -15.76 26.90
N GLY A 279 -5.00 -15.48 26.03
CA GLY A 279 -5.37 -14.11 25.66
C GLY A 279 -4.44 -13.42 24.64
N ALA A 280 -3.21 -13.89 24.42
CA ALA A 280 -2.26 -13.23 23.52
C ALA A 280 -2.75 -13.18 22.07
N ALA A 281 -3.35 -14.28 21.58
CA ALA A 281 -3.97 -14.36 20.27
C ALA A 281 -5.12 -13.35 20.10
N HIS A 282 -5.99 -13.23 21.11
CA HIS A 282 -7.09 -12.25 21.10
C HIS A 282 -6.57 -10.80 21.09
N VAL A 283 -5.55 -10.49 21.91
CA VAL A 283 -4.93 -9.16 21.93
C VAL A 283 -4.31 -8.84 20.58
N MET A 284 -3.57 -9.78 19.99
CA MET A 284 -2.99 -9.60 18.66
C MET A 284 -4.09 -9.37 17.63
N ASN A 285 -5.11 -10.21 17.58
CA ASN A 285 -6.23 -10.05 16.64
C ASN A 285 -6.93 -8.68 16.78
N ALA A 286 -7.08 -8.16 18.00
CA ALA A 286 -7.58 -6.81 18.25
C ALA A 286 -6.65 -5.72 17.70
N VAL A 287 -5.33 -5.85 17.88
CA VAL A 287 -4.39 -4.92 17.27
C VAL A 287 -4.44 -5.00 15.74
N LEU A 288 -4.54 -6.19 15.15
CA LEU A 288 -4.66 -6.36 13.70
C LEU A 288 -5.93 -5.70 13.16
N LEU A 289 -7.06 -5.86 13.83
CA LEU A 289 -8.32 -5.19 13.50
C LEU A 289 -8.17 -3.66 13.53
N ILE A 290 -7.57 -3.11 14.59
CA ILE A 290 -7.31 -1.67 14.70
C ILE A 290 -6.36 -1.20 13.59
N ALA A 291 -5.36 -2.02 13.25
CA ALA A 291 -4.36 -1.70 12.25
C ALA A 291 -4.96 -1.54 10.84
N VAL A 292 -5.79 -2.49 10.43
CA VAL A 292 -6.45 -2.49 9.11
C VAL A 292 -7.57 -1.45 9.03
N LEU A 293 -8.31 -1.21 10.11
CA LEU A 293 -9.28 -0.10 10.18
C LEU A 293 -8.61 1.28 10.05
N SER A 294 -7.44 1.47 10.68
CA SER A 294 -6.63 2.68 10.53
C SER A 294 -6.14 2.84 9.08
N ALA A 295 -5.68 1.76 8.43
CA ALA A 295 -5.27 1.79 7.02
C ALA A 295 -6.46 2.11 6.08
N ALA A 296 -7.63 1.51 6.31
CA ALA A 296 -8.86 1.82 5.56
C ALA A 296 -9.27 3.29 5.71
N ASN A 297 -9.20 3.83 6.92
CA ASN A 297 -9.47 5.24 7.20
C ASN A 297 -8.56 6.16 6.38
N THR A 298 -7.26 5.85 6.35
CA THR A 298 -6.26 6.54 5.53
C THR A 298 -6.56 6.43 4.04
N GLY A 299 -7.01 5.26 3.58
CA GLY A 299 -7.43 5.04 2.20
C GLY A 299 -8.60 5.91 1.77
N VAL A 300 -9.69 5.96 2.57
CA VAL A 300 -10.86 6.83 2.29
C VAL A 300 -10.44 8.30 2.27
N TYR A 301 -9.63 8.70 3.25
CA TYR A 301 -9.10 10.05 3.35
C TYR A 301 -8.27 10.45 2.13
N ALA A 302 -7.30 9.62 1.75
CA ALA A 302 -6.37 9.91 0.65
C ALA A 302 -7.08 9.92 -0.71
N THR A 303 -7.94 8.94 -0.97
CA THR A 303 -8.62 8.79 -2.27
C THR A 303 -9.63 9.91 -2.53
N SER A 304 -10.38 10.32 -1.50
CA SER A 304 -11.35 11.42 -1.62
C SER A 304 -10.67 12.76 -1.91
N ARG A 305 -9.52 13.04 -1.29
CA ARG A 305 -8.69 14.24 -1.52
C ARG A 305 -7.92 14.20 -2.84
N LEU A 306 -7.50 13.01 -3.27
CA LEU A 306 -6.88 12.82 -4.57
C LEU A 306 -7.84 13.21 -5.69
N LEU A 307 -9.10 12.78 -5.62
CA LEU A 307 -10.14 13.18 -6.58
C LEU A 307 -10.37 14.69 -6.59
N TYR A 308 -10.39 15.33 -5.43
CA TYR A 308 -10.50 16.78 -5.32
C TYR A 308 -9.33 17.47 -6.05
N THR A 309 -8.09 17.06 -5.76
CA THR A 309 -6.87 17.64 -6.35
C THR A 309 -6.80 17.40 -7.86
N MET A 310 -7.14 16.20 -8.32
CA MET A 310 -7.23 15.88 -9.75
C MET A 310 -8.29 16.73 -10.44
N ALA A 311 -9.41 17.01 -9.78
CA ALA A 311 -10.44 17.89 -10.32
C ALA A 311 -9.94 19.34 -10.42
N GLU A 312 -9.21 19.87 -9.44
CA GLU A 312 -8.58 21.19 -9.51
C GLU A 312 -7.61 21.32 -10.69
N GLN A 313 -6.89 20.23 -11.00
CA GLN A 313 -5.93 20.18 -12.10
C GLN A 313 -6.56 19.94 -13.48
N GLY A 314 -7.89 19.81 -13.56
CA GLY A 314 -8.62 19.51 -14.79
C GLY A 314 -8.52 18.04 -15.23
N GLU A 315 -7.99 17.17 -14.37
CA GLU A 315 -7.82 15.73 -14.62
C GLU A 315 -9.07 14.92 -14.24
N ALA A 316 -9.96 15.50 -13.43
CA ALA A 316 -11.26 14.92 -13.08
C ALA A 316 -12.40 15.95 -13.23
N SER A 317 -13.65 15.50 -13.07
CA SER A 317 -14.84 16.37 -13.19
C SER A 317 -14.83 17.49 -12.16
N ARG A 318 -15.12 18.73 -12.56
CA ARG A 318 -15.20 19.91 -11.66
C ARG A 318 -16.16 19.71 -10.48
N ARG A 319 -17.16 18.83 -10.60
CA ARG A 319 -18.10 18.52 -9.51
C ARG A 319 -17.38 17.93 -8.28
N LEU A 320 -16.25 17.25 -8.47
CA LEU A 320 -15.45 16.66 -7.39
C LEU A 320 -14.69 17.71 -6.56
N GLN A 321 -14.63 18.97 -7.01
CA GLN A 321 -14.09 20.09 -6.23
C GLN A 321 -15.08 20.62 -5.17
N ARG A 322 -16.31 20.09 -5.10
CA ARG A 322 -17.28 20.54 -4.08
C ARG A 322 -16.98 19.89 -2.73
N THR A 323 -16.86 20.73 -1.70
CA THR A 323 -16.67 20.32 -0.31
C THR A 323 -17.85 20.75 0.57
N THR A 324 -18.01 20.08 1.72
CA THR A 324 -18.92 20.53 2.77
C THR A 324 -18.41 21.81 3.44
N LYS A 325 -19.24 22.44 4.29
CA LYS A 325 -18.84 23.59 5.13
C LYS A 325 -17.61 23.31 6.01
N HIS A 326 -17.33 22.03 6.28
CA HIS A 326 -16.19 21.58 7.08
C HIS A 326 -15.00 21.10 6.23
N GLY A 327 -15.03 21.30 4.91
CA GLY A 327 -13.92 20.97 4.01
C GLY A 327 -13.86 19.50 3.57
N VAL A 328 -14.94 18.72 3.74
CA VAL A 328 -14.99 17.30 3.35
C VAL A 328 -15.44 17.15 1.88
N PRO A 329 -14.70 16.47 0.99
CA PRO A 329 -15.06 16.32 -0.43
C PRO A 329 -16.14 15.25 -0.63
N LEU A 330 -17.41 15.63 -0.43
CA LEU A 330 -18.55 14.71 -0.36
C LEU A 330 -18.72 13.82 -1.62
N TYR A 331 -18.53 14.38 -2.82
CA TYR A 331 -18.65 13.60 -4.06
C TYR A 331 -17.52 12.57 -4.22
N GLY A 332 -16.30 12.93 -3.81
CA GLY A 332 -15.18 11.99 -3.82
C GLY A 332 -15.42 10.86 -2.83
N MET A 333 -15.92 11.19 -1.64
CA MET A 333 -16.31 10.21 -0.63
C MET A 333 -17.45 9.30 -1.10
N GLY A 334 -18.47 9.84 -1.76
CA GLY A 334 -19.56 9.03 -2.33
C GLY A 334 -19.07 8.04 -3.39
N MET A 335 -18.09 8.45 -4.21
CA MET A 335 -17.48 7.57 -5.21
C MET A 335 -16.69 6.42 -4.55
N VAL A 336 -15.94 6.71 -3.49
CA VAL A 336 -15.27 5.69 -2.68
C VAL A 336 -16.28 4.77 -2.00
N ALA A 337 -17.39 5.31 -1.47
CA ALA A 337 -18.46 4.53 -0.84
C ALA A 337 -19.09 3.53 -1.81
N ILE A 338 -19.30 3.91 -3.07
CA ILE A 338 -19.81 3.01 -4.12
C ILE A 338 -18.85 1.84 -4.36
N CYS A 339 -17.55 2.12 -4.42
CA CYS A 339 -16.54 1.06 -4.58
C CYS A 339 -16.49 0.13 -3.36
N ILE A 340 -16.61 0.67 -2.14
CA ILE A 340 -16.71 -0.13 -0.91
C ILE A 340 -17.97 -1.00 -0.92
N ALA A 341 -19.13 -0.44 -1.30
CA ALA A 341 -20.36 -1.21 -1.42
C ALA A 341 -20.24 -2.34 -2.44
N ALA A 342 -19.60 -2.10 -3.59
CA ALA A 342 -19.32 -3.14 -4.58
C ALA A 342 -18.41 -4.26 -4.00
N GLY A 343 -17.40 -3.89 -3.21
CA GLY A 343 -16.56 -4.86 -2.50
C GLY A 343 -17.32 -5.70 -1.47
N VAL A 344 -18.21 -5.08 -0.69
CA VAL A 344 -19.09 -5.77 0.26
C VAL A 344 -20.03 -6.74 -0.46
N ILE A 345 -20.61 -6.33 -1.59
CA ILE A 345 -21.42 -7.22 -2.45
C ILE A 345 -20.55 -8.39 -2.96
N GLY A 346 -19.31 -8.12 -3.38
CA GLY A 346 -18.35 -9.15 -3.75
C GLY A 346 -18.13 -10.17 -2.62
N ALA A 347 -18.04 -9.71 -1.37
CA ALA A 347 -17.91 -10.58 -0.21
C ALA A 347 -19.16 -11.38 0.13
N TYR A 348 -20.35 -10.91 -0.27
CA TYR A 348 -21.57 -11.70 -0.20
C TYR A 348 -21.59 -12.81 -1.25
N LEU A 349 -21.12 -12.51 -2.47
CA LEU A 349 -21.11 -13.44 -3.60
C LEU A 349 -20.00 -14.50 -3.51
N ALA A 350 -18.83 -14.13 -2.96
CA ALA A 350 -17.63 -14.98 -2.93
C ALA A 350 -16.86 -14.87 -1.59
N PRO A 351 -17.47 -15.23 -0.44
CA PRO A 351 -16.93 -14.94 0.89
C PRO A 351 -15.54 -15.56 1.16
N GLY A 352 -15.23 -16.70 0.54
CA GLY A 352 -13.97 -17.42 0.75
C GLY A 352 -12.82 -17.06 -0.19
N ARG A 353 -13.03 -16.22 -1.21
CA ARG A 353 -12.01 -15.92 -2.23
C ARG A 353 -11.83 -14.43 -2.52
N ILE A 354 -12.82 -13.61 -2.17
CA ILE A 354 -12.84 -12.20 -2.54
C ILE A 354 -11.62 -11.41 -2.04
N ILE A 355 -11.08 -11.74 -0.85
CA ILE A 355 -9.96 -11.00 -0.28
C ILE A 355 -8.69 -11.25 -1.09
N GLU A 356 -8.36 -12.52 -1.34
CA GLU A 356 -7.21 -12.92 -2.16
C GLU A 356 -7.33 -12.33 -3.58
N GLU A 357 -8.49 -12.51 -4.23
CA GLU A 357 -8.73 -11.98 -5.57
C GLU A 357 -8.55 -10.45 -5.62
N LEU A 358 -9.11 -9.72 -4.64
CA LEU A 358 -8.96 -8.26 -4.59
C LEU A 358 -7.56 -7.81 -4.20
N MET A 359 -6.77 -8.59 -3.47
CA MET A 359 -5.39 -8.25 -3.11
C MET A 359 -4.44 -8.30 -4.32
N THR A 360 -4.72 -9.16 -5.30
CA THR A 360 -3.90 -9.26 -6.53
C THR A 360 -3.90 -7.94 -7.34
N ILE A 361 -5.02 -7.24 -7.40
CA ILE A 361 -5.20 -6.06 -8.25
C ILE A 361 -4.32 -4.89 -7.75
N PRO A 362 -4.35 -4.48 -6.47
CA PRO A 362 -3.43 -3.51 -5.92
C PRO A 362 -1.96 -3.87 -6.12
N GLY A 363 -1.57 -5.14 -5.88
CA GLY A 363 -0.21 -5.62 -6.14
C GLY A 363 0.24 -5.36 -7.58
N PHE A 364 -0.66 -5.57 -8.54
CA PHE A 364 -0.37 -5.33 -9.94
C PHE A 364 -0.30 -3.84 -10.30
N THR A 365 -1.22 -3.03 -9.78
CA THR A 365 -1.28 -1.60 -10.09
C THR A 365 -0.15 -0.81 -9.41
N VAL A 366 0.26 -1.18 -8.19
CA VAL A 366 1.39 -0.54 -7.50
C VAL A 366 2.70 -0.75 -8.25
N LEU A 367 2.91 -1.95 -8.83
CA LEU A 367 4.06 -2.24 -9.69
C LEU A 367 4.18 -1.23 -10.85
N ILE A 368 3.06 -0.91 -11.50
CA ILE A 368 3.03 0.06 -12.61
C ILE A 368 3.39 1.45 -12.12
N VAL A 369 2.82 1.89 -10.99
CA VAL A 369 3.14 3.19 -10.40
C VAL A 369 4.64 3.28 -10.09
N TRP A 370 5.23 2.24 -9.51
CA TRP A 370 6.65 2.21 -9.17
C TRP A 370 7.55 2.13 -10.40
N MET A 371 7.18 1.36 -11.42
CA MET A 371 7.85 1.37 -12.72
C MET A 371 7.86 2.77 -13.34
N MET A 372 6.73 3.50 -13.26
CA MET A 372 6.63 4.87 -13.77
C MET A 372 7.47 5.87 -12.97
N ILE A 373 7.61 5.68 -11.65
CA ILE A 373 8.54 6.47 -10.82
C ILE A 373 9.98 6.23 -11.26
N GLY A 374 10.41 4.97 -11.40
CA GLY A 374 11.75 4.64 -11.86
C GLY A 374 12.04 5.15 -13.27
N ALA A 375 11.09 4.97 -14.20
CA ALA A 375 11.19 5.47 -15.57
C ALA A 375 11.25 7.01 -15.62
N ALA A 376 10.50 7.71 -14.77
CA ALA A 376 10.57 9.16 -14.66
C ALA A 376 11.96 9.62 -14.20
N GLN A 377 12.60 8.93 -13.24
CA GLN A 377 13.96 9.26 -12.83
C GLN A 377 14.95 9.08 -13.96
N LEU A 378 14.89 7.95 -14.69
CA LEU A 378 15.77 7.68 -15.84
C LEU A 378 15.67 8.80 -16.90
N LYS A 379 14.47 9.31 -17.15
CA LYS A 379 14.25 10.38 -18.12
C LYS A 379 14.62 11.78 -17.62
N LEU A 380 14.33 12.08 -16.35
CA LEU A 380 14.51 13.42 -15.79
C LEU A 380 15.94 13.69 -15.29
N ARG A 381 16.64 12.69 -14.74
CA ARG A 381 17.96 12.88 -14.11
C ARG A 381 19.02 13.51 -15.03
N PRO A 382 19.10 13.18 -16.33
CA PRO A 382 20.01 13.86 -17.25
C PRO A 382 19.73 15.36 -17.42
N HIS A 383 18.52 15.81 -17.10
CA HIS A 383 18.03 17.18 -17.31
C HIS A 383 17.89 17.99 -16.01
N TYR A 384 18.47 17.51 -14.89
CA TYR A 384 18.46 18.24 -13.63
C TYR A 384 19.27 19.55 -13.75
N LYS A 385 18.61 20.68 -13.47
CA LYS A 385 19.26 22.00 -13.45
C LYS A 385 20.09 22.21 -12.18
N THR A 386 19.61 21.67 -11.05
CA THR A 386 20.26 21.70 -9.76
C THR A 386 20.67 20.28 -9.36
N LYS A 387 21.88 20.11 -8.85
CA LYS A 387 22.33 18.80 -8.37
C LYS A 387 21.68 18.54 -7.00
N PRO A 388 20.81 17.51 -6.86
CA PRO A 388 20.24 17.19 -5.57
C PRO A 388 21.33 16.68 -4.62
N PHE A 389 21.26 17.07 -3.35
CA PHE A 389 22.25 16.66 -2.34
C PHE A 389 22.17 15.16 -2.03
N PHE A 390 20.96 14.59 -2.08
CA PHE A 390 20.74 13.15 -2.02
C PHE A 390 20.64 12.59 -3.44
N ARG A 391 21.39 11.52 -3.70
CA ARG A 391 21.40 10.82 -4.99
C ARG A 391 21.31 9.32 -4.81
N THR A 392 20.51 8.66 -5.66
CA THR A 392 20.49 7.21 -5.81
C THR A 392 21.88 6.75 -6.24
N LYS A 393 22.54 6.01 -5.34
CA LYS A 393 23.84 5.37 -5.60
C LYS A 393 23.66 4.29 -6.66
N GLY A 394 24.60 4.19 -7.60
CA GLY A 394 24.58 3.15 -8.65
C GLY A 394 23.65 3.44 -9.83
N PHE A 395 23.13 4.66 -9.98
CA PHE A 395 22.42 5.08 -11.19
C PHE A 395 23.35 5.04 -12.42
N PRO A 396 22.85 4.64 -13.61
CA PRO A 396 21.47 4.26 -13.91
C PRO A 396 21.11 2.81 -13.55
N TYR A 397 22.09 1.98 -13.26
CA TYR A 397 21.94 0.52 -13.13
C TYR A 397 20.96 0.12 -12.03
N THR A 398 20.97 0.76 -10.86
CA THR A 398 20.03 0.43 -9.78
C THR A 398 18.58 0.72 -10.16
N THR A 399 18.33 1.84 -10.84
CA THR A 399 16.98 2.22 -11.28
C THR A 399 16.52 1.34 -12.44
N MET A 400 17.42 1.02 -13.38
CA MET A 400 17.11 0.08 -14.47
C MET A 400 16.85 -1.33 -13.95
N ALA A 401 17.63 -1.81 -12.99
CA ALA A 401 17.43 -3.11 -12.35
C ALA A 401 16.09 -3.14 -11.59
N ALA A 402 15.74 -2.07 -10.86
CA ALA A 402 14.45 -1.95 -10.20
C ALA A 402 13.29 -2.02 -11.21
N VAL A 403 13.29 -1.18 -12.24
CA VAL A 403 12.23 -1.14 -13.26
C VAL A 403 12.15 -2.47 -14.01
N GLY A 404 13.29 -3.06 -14.39
CA GLY A 404 13.35 -4.35 -15.08
C GLY A 404 12.82 -5.50 -14.22
N ALA A 405 13.19 -5.56 -12.94
CA ALA A 405 12.69 -6.57 -12.01
C ALA A 405 11.19 -6.42 -11.76
N LEU A 406 10.69 -5.20 -11.51
CA LEU A 406 9.26 -4.93 -11.37
C LEU A 406 8.49 -5.30 -12.65
N GLY A 407 9.05 -5.01 -13.83
CA GLY A 407 8.49 -5.42 -15.12
C GLY A 407 8.47 -6.93 -15.31
N ALA A 408 9.52 -7.64 -14.89
CA ALA A 408 9.56 -9.10 -14.94
C ALA A 408 8.54 -9.74 -13.99
N ILE A 409 8.37 -9.21 -12.77
CA ILE A 409 7.33 -9.65 -11.82
C ILE A 409 5.95 -9.42 -12.43
N TRP A 410 5.73 -8.23 -12.99
CA TRP A 410 4.48 -7.84 -13.63
C TRP A 410 4.11 -8.75 -14.82
N LEU A 411 5.09 -9.04 -15.69
CA LEU A 411 4.91 -9.96 -16.82
C LEU A 411 4.71 -11.41 -16.38
N GLY A 412 5.50 -11.88 -15.40
CA GLY A 412 5.35 -13.23 -14.85
C GLY A 412 3.94 -13.48 -14.34
N PHE A 413 3.37 -12.47 -13.67
CA PHE A 413 2.02 -12.54 -13.13
C PHE A 413 0.92 -12.58 -14.20
N LEU A 414 1.10 -11.88 -15.32
CA LEU A 414 0.17 -11.96 -16.46
C LEU A 414 0.05 -13.38 -17.03
N LEU A 415 1.11 -14.19 -16.88
CA LEU A 415 1.18 -15.54 -17.43
C LEU A 415 0.68 -16.61 -16.45
N GLN A 416 0.56 -16.29 -15.16
CA GLN A 416 0.15 -17.24 -14.12
C GLN A 416 -1.35 -17.53 -14.19
N ARG A 417 -1.71 -18.83 -14.09
CA ARG A 417 -3.10 -19.28 -14.22
C ARG A 417 -3.96 -18.87 -13.02
N GLU A 418 -3.37 -18.91 -11.84
CA GLU A 418 -4.04 -18.67 -10.55
C GLU A 418 -4.60 -17.25 -10.46
N HIS A 419 -3.94 -16.29 -11.11
CA HIS A 419 -4.31 -14.89 -11.01
C HIS A 419 -4.90 -14.29 -12.30
N ARG A 420 -5.36 -15.14 -13.22
CA ARG A 420 -5.89 -14.72 -14.53
C ARG A 420 -6.98 -13.66 -14.43
N ILE A 421 -7.90 -13.81 -13.49
CA ILE A 421 -9.03 -12.88 -13.33
C ILE A 421 -8.52 -11.49 -12.94
N GLY A 422 -7.71 -11.41 -11.89
CA GLY A 422 -7.09 -10.16 -11.44
C GLY A 422 -6.24 -9.51 -12.53
N SER A 423 -5.40 -10.29 -13.22
CA SER A 423 -4.58 -9.85 -14.35
C SER A 423 -5.40 -9.28 -15.51
N LEU A 424 -6.46 -9.98 -15.94
CA LEU A 424 -7.35 -9.54 -17.02
C LEU A 424 -8.08 -8.25 -16.65
N LEU A 425 -8.60 -8.16 -15.42
CA LEU A 425 -9.25 -6.95 -14.92
C LEU A 425 -8.28 -5.76 -14.90
N CYS A 426 -7.05 -5.96 -14.43
CA CYS A 426 -6.03 -4.92 -14.43
C CYS A 426 -5.70 -4.43 -15.85
N VAL A 427 -5.48 -5.36 -16.79
CA VAL A 427 -5.21 -5.02 -18.19
C VAL A 427 -6.40 -4.28 -18.80
N ALA A 428 -7.63 -4.73 -18.54
CA ALA A 428 -8.84 -4.06 -19.00
C ALA A 428 -8.93 -2.62 -18.46
N VAL A 429 -8.68 -2.41 -17.16
CA VAL A 429 -8.65 -1.08 -16.55
C VAL A 429 -7.58 -0.20 -17.21
N LEU A 430 -6.37 -0.71 -17.44
CA LEU A 430 -5.30 0.04 -18.10
C LEU A 430 -5.66 0.42 -19.53
N VAL A 431 -6.26 -0.50 -20.29
CA VAL A 431 -6.73 -0.24 -21.66
C VAL A 431 -7.82 0.83 -21.67
N LEU A 432 -8.79 0.74 -20.76
CA LEU A 432 -9.85 1.73 -20.62
C LEU A 432 -9.30 3.12 -20.25
N LEU A 433 -8.37 3.18 -19.29
CA LEU A 433 -7.68 4.42 -18.93
C LEU A 433 -6.88 4.97 -20.12
N PHE A 434 -6.19 4.12 -20.87
CA PHE A 434 -5.43 4.53 -22.05
C PHE A 434 -6.34 5.09 -23.15
N ILE A 435 -7.48 4.47 -23.41
CA ILE A 435 -8.48 4.95 -24.38
C ILE A 435 -9.03 6.30 -23.91
N TYR A 436 -9.51 6.39 -22.67
CA TYR A 436 -10.13 7.62 -22.16
C TYR A 436 -9.12 8.78 -22.05
N SER A 437 -7.85 8.48 -21.79
CA SER A 437 -6.79 9.48 -21.78
C SER A 437 -6.62 10.20 -23.13
N THR A 438 -6.91 9.53 -24.27
CA THR A 438 -6.85 10.18 -25.60
C THR A 438 -7.91 11.26 -25.75
N VAL A 439 -9.12 11.00 -25.24
CA VAL A 439 -10.23 11.95 -25.26
C VAL A 439 -9.90 13.14 -24.35
N LYS A 440 -9.34 12.86 -23.17
CA LYS A 440 -8.95 13.89 -22.21
C LYS A 440 -7.79 14.74 -22.68
N GLU A 441 -6.80 14.15 -23.33
CA GLU A 441 -5.68 14.90 -23.90
C GLU A 441 -6.16 15.88 -24.99
N LYS A 442 -7.06 15.46 -25.88
CA LYS A 442 -7.69 16.36 -26.87
C LYS A 442 -8.44 17.52 -26.21
N GLN A 443 -9.21 17.25 -25.14
CA GLN A 443 -9.91 18.29 -24.38
C GLN A 443 -8.94 19.26 -23.68
N HIS A 444 -7.84 18.75 -23.14
CA HIS A 444 -6.80 19.54 -22.47
C HIS A 444 -6.01 20.43 -23.45
N GLN A 445 -5.74 19.93 -24.65
CA GLN A 445 -5.13 20.73 -25.72
C GLN A 445 -6.09 21.81 -26.23
N ALA A 446 -7.37 21.48 -26.43
CA ALA A 446 -8.40 22.43 -26.88
C ALA A 446 -8.64 23.59 -25.89
N THR A 447 -8.51 23.34 -24.58
CA THR A 447 -8.64 24.38 -23.54
C THR A 447 -7.39 25.25 -23.38
N LYS A 448 -6.23 24.80 -23.89
CA LYS A 448 -4.97 25.57 -23.90
C LYS A 448 -4.71 26.32 -25.22
N ALA A 449 -5.50 26.08 -26.25
CA ALA A 449 -5.38 26.81 -27.51
C ALA A 449 -5.78 28.29 -27.29
N PRO A 450 -4.89 29.26 -27.57
CA PRO A 450 -5.25 30.67 -27.50
C PRO A 450 -6.26 30.97 -28.62
N GLY A 451 -7.49 31.38 -28.25
CA GLY A 451 -8.45 31.93 -29.22
C GLY A 451 -9.85 31.32 -29.29
N ARG A 452 -10.46 30.87 -28.18
CA ARG A 452 -11.93 30.68 -28.12
C ARG A 452 -12.53 31.22 -26.82
N THR A 453 -12.38 32.53 -26.63
CA THR A 453 -13.44 33.35 -26.03
C THR A 453 -14.04 34.16 -27.17
N ALA A 454 -15.21 33.72 -27.63
CA ALA A 454 -16.20 34.56 -28.29
C ALA A 454 -17.52 34.24 -27.61
#